data_AF-G2IHW0-F1
#
_entry.id   AF-G2IHW0-F1
#
_cell.length_a   1.000
_cell.length_b   1.000
_cell.length_c   1.000
_cell.angle_alpha   90.00
_cell.angle_beta   90.00
_cell.angle_gamma   90.00
#
_symmetry.space_group_name_H-M   'P 1'
#
loop_
_entity.id
_entity.type
_entity.pdbx_description
1 polymer ?
#
loop_
_entity_poly.entity_id
_entity_poly.type
_entity_poly.pdbx_seq_one_letter_code
_entity_poly.pdbx_strand_id
1 'polypeptide(L)'
;MKKLTNHTAGPKGVNLKNGTTRWIEPGETVEIDAGDIVGDVPDLGKAGKAEPDDAALIDAVQAENAALKKEVADLKAQIAKFDADGDGKPGGSKAGSKTQN
;
A
#
# COMPACT_ATOMS: atom_id res chain seq x y z
N MET A 1 17.26 10.83 30.50
CA MET A 1 17.26 11.00 29.03
C MET A 1 15.93 10.53 28.43
N LYS A 2 15.27 11.40 27.67
CA LYS A 2 14.02 11.15 26.95
C LYS A 2 14.31 11.16 25.46
N LYS A 3 13.88 10.11 24.75
CA LYS A 3 13.93 10.04 23.28
C LYS A 3 12.77 10.82 22.68
N LEU A 4 13.08 11.75 21.79
CA LEU A 4 12.13 12.56 21.07
C LEU A 4 12.37 12.35 19.58
N THR A 5 11.35 11.93 18.85
CA THR A 5 11.40 11.71 17.40
C THR A 5 10.37 12.60 16.74
N ASN A 6 10.77 13.43 15.77
CA ASN A 6 9.83 14.26 15.03
C ASN A 6 9.24 13.50 13.84
N HIS A 7 7.96 13.12 13.95
CA HIS A 7 7.18 12.48 12.89
C HIS A 7 6.34 13.46 12.07
N THR A 8 6.44 14.77 12.33
CA THR A 8 5.67 15.79 11.61
C THR A 8 6.46 16.39 10.44
N ALA A 9 5.74 16.98 9.50
CA ALA A 9 6.35 17.80 8.46
C ALA A 9 6.91 19.10 9.07
N GLY A 10 8.21 19.32 8.89
CA GLY A 10 8.94 20.50 9.36
C GLY A 10 9.63 20.33 10.72
N PRO A 11 10.69 21.13 10.99
CA PRO A 11 11.46 21.04 12.22
C PRO A 11 10.66 21.50 13.44
N LYS A 12 10.90 20.87 14.59
CA LYS A 12 10.25 21.20 15.87
C LYS A 12 11.28 21.60 16.91
N GLY A 13 11.04 22.74 17.57
CA GLY A 13 11.95 23.31 18.56
C GLY A 13 11.56 22.92 19.99
N VAL A 14 12.52 22.42 20.76
CA VAL A 14 12.41 22.18 22.20
C VAL A 14 13.28 23.19 22.94
N ASN A 15 12.68 24.00 23.80
CA ASN A 15 13.44 24.97 24.60
C ASN A 15 14.14 24.30 25.78
N LEU A 16 15.39 24.67 26.01
CA LEU A 16 16.23 24.10 27.06
C LEU A 16 16.56 25.14 28.14
N LYS A 17 16.87 24.68 29.35
CA LYS A 17 17.21 25.52 30.51
C LYS A 17 18.44 26.42 30.29
N ASN A 18 19.32 26.03 29.38
CA ASN A 18 20.48 26.82 28.98
C ASN A 18 20.13 28.01 28.06
N GLY A 19 18.84 28.25 27.78
CA GLY A 19 18.37 29.35 26.92
C GLY A 19 18.44 29.04 25.42
N THR A 20 18.84 27.82 25.03
CA THR A 20 18.90 27.40 23.63
C THR A 20 17.65 26.62 23.22
N THR A 21 17.36 26.60 21.92
CA THR A 21 16.30 25.76 21.34
C THR A 21 16.96 24.63 20.56
N ARG A 22 16.68 23.38 20.94
CA ARG A 22 17.05 22.22 20.14
C ARG A 22 16.00 21.99 19.07
N TRP A 23 16.38 22.19 17.82
CA TRP A 23 15.57 21.81 16.67
C TRP A 23 15.73 20.32 16.38
N ILE A 24 14.61 19.66 16.11
CA ILE A 24 14.53 18.25 15.75
C ILE A 24 13.95 18.19 14.34
N GLU A 25 14.76 17.77 13.38
CA GLU A 25 14.35 17.66 11.98
C GLU A 25 13.35 16.52 11.78
N PRO A 26 12.51 16.55 10.73
CA PRO A 26 11.62 15.44 10.39
C PRO A 26 12.39 14.11 10.26
N GLY A 27 11.97 13.10 11.01
CA GLY A 27 12.62 11.78 11.10
C GLY A 27 13.81 11.71 12.05
N GLU A 28 14.34 12.84 12.55
CA GLU A 28 15.43 12.86 13.53
C GLU A 28 14.94 12.36 14.89
N THR A 29 15.75 11.52 15.53
CA THR A 29 15.57 11.10 16.92
C THR A 29 16.70 11.67 17.76
N VAL A 30 16.34 12.43 18.78
CA VAL A 30 17.30 13.02 19.74
C VAL A 30 17.03 12.54 21.15
N GLU A 31 18.08 12.45 21.95
CA GLU A 31 18.00 12.20 23.38
C GLU A 31 18.23 13.49 24.14
N ILE A 32 17.22 13.95 24.88
CA ILE A 32 17.29 15.17 25.70
C ILE A 32 16.94 14.80 27.15
N ASP A 33 17.65 15.37 28.12
CA ASP A 33 17.22 15.21 29.51
C ASP A 33 15.86 15.91 29.72
N ALA A 34 14.87 15.19 30.24
CA ALA A 34 13.57 15.77 30.56
C ALA A 34 13.69 16.87 31.62
N GLY A 35 14.70 16.80 32.49
CA GLY A 35 15.02 17.83 33.46
C GLY A 35 15.53 19.12 32.84
N ASP A 36 16.03 19.10 31.59
CA ASP A 36 16.59 20.27 30.91
C ASP A 36 15.58 20.98 30.02
N ILE A 37 14.41 20.38 29.78
CA ILE A 37 13.35 20.96 28.94
C ILE A 37 12.61 22.06 29.72
N VAL A 38 12.39 23.19 29.06
CA VAL A 38 11.64 24.32 29.59
C VAL A 38 10.28 24.37 28.91
N GLY A 39 9.22 24.24 29.72
CA GLY A 39 7.85 24.21 29.25
C GLY A 39 7.45 22.86 28.62
N ASP A 40 6.38 22.89 27.85
CA ASP A 40 5.85 21.69 27.21
C ASP A 40 6.64 21.32 25.95
N VAL A 41 6.82 20.02 25.73
CA VAL A 41 7.39 19.50 24.48
C VAL A 41 6.35 19.71 23.37
N PRO A 42 6.73 20.26 22.20
CA PRO A 42 5.81 20.43 21.08
C PRO A 42 5.27 19.07 20.60
N ASP A 43 4.13 19.09 19.92
CA ASP A 43 3.63 17.88 19.25
C ASP A 43 4.59 17.45 18.14
N LEU A 44 5.21 16.29 18.37
CA LEU A 44 6.15 15.64 17.45
C LEU A 44 5.46 14.61 16.56
N GLY A 45 4.12 14.53 16.60
CA GLY A 45 3.36 13.56 15.82
C GLY A 45 3.52 12.14 16.34
N LYS A 46 2.82 11.22 15.70
CA LYS A 46 2.90 9.79 15.99
C LYS A 46 3.74 9.11 14.92
N ALA A 47 4.48 8.08 15.31
CA ALA A 47 5.07 7.17 14.35
C ALA A 47 3.97 6.69 13.40
N GLY A 48 4.09 7.04 12.12
CA GLY A 48 3.27 6.45 11.08
C GLY A 48 3.48 4.95 11.10
N LYS A 49 2.45 4.19 10.70
CA LYS A 49 2.73 2.81 10.26
C LYS A 49 3.75 2.95 9.13
N ALA A 50 4.84 2.20 9.19
CA ALA A 50 5.81 2.16 8.10
C ALA A 50 5.01 1.93 6.82
N GLU A 51 5.03 2.90 5.91
CA GLU A 51 4.50 2.66 4.58
C GLU A 51 5.34 1.51 4.00
N PRO A 52 4.72 0.50 3.39
CA PRO A 52 5.47 -0.54 2.71
C PRO A 52 6.46 0.14 1.76
N ASP A 53 7.73 -0.25 1.85
CA ASP A 53 8.78 0.22 0.94
C ASP A 53 8.25 0.11 -0.51
N ASP A 54 8.57 1.08 -1.36
CA ASP A 54 8.13 1.11 -2.75
C ASP A 54 8.43 -0.23 -3.45
N ALA A 55 9.54 -0.89 -3.10
CA ALA A 55 9.87 -2.23 -3.57
C ALA A 55 8.83 -3.30 -3.18
N ALA A 56 8.35 -3.29 -1.93
CA ALA A 56 7.33 -4.21 -1.45
C ALA A 56 5.96 -3.96 -2.09
N LEU A 57 5.64 -2.68 -2.38
CA LEU A 57 4.44 -2.32 -3.14
C LEU A 57 4.51 -2.82 -4.59
N ILE A 58 5.67 -2.64 -5.25
CA ILE A 58 5.90 -3.12 -6.61
C ILE A 58 5.74 -4.64 -6.68
N ASP A 59 6.34 -5.38 -5.75
CA ASP A 59 6.23 -6.85 -5.71
C ASP A 59 4.79 -7.31 -5.49
N ALA A 60 4.06 -6.66 -4.57
CA ALA A 60 2.65 -6.96 -4.33
C ALA A 60 1.78 -6.73 -5.57
N VAL A 61 1.97 -5.58 -6.26
CA VAL A 61 1.24 -5.24 -7.48
C VAL A 61 1.59 -6.19 -8.63
N GLN A 62 2.84 -6.62 -8.75
CA GLN A 62 3.24 -7.59 -9.77
C GLN A 62 2.61 -8.97 -9.52
N ALA A 63 2.58 -9.42 -8.27
CA ALA A 63 1.94 -10.68 -7.89
C ALA A 63 0.43 -10.66 -8.19
N GLU A 64 -0.26 -9.58 -7.84
CA GLU A 64 -1.68 -9.41 -8.14
C GLU A 64 -1.96 -9.40 -9.65
N ASN A 65 -1.15 -8.68 -10.43
CA ASN A 65 -1.26 -8.66 -11.89
C ASN A 65 -1.07 -10.05 -12.52
N ALA A 66 -0.14 -10.86 -11.99
CA ALA A 66 0.07 -12.22 -12.47
C ALA A 66 -1.14 -13.13 -12.17
N ALA A 67 -1.72 -13.01 -10.96
CA ALA A 67 -2.91 -13.74 -10.57
C ALA A 67 -4.13 -13.39 -11.45
N LEU A 68 -4.39 -12.09 -11.63
CA LEU A 68 -5.50 -11.60 -12.46
C LEU A 68 -5.37 -12.04 -13.93
N LYS A 69 -4.15 -12.01 -14.49
CA LYS A 69 -3.90 -12.49 -15.86
C LYS A 69 -4.22 -13.97 -16.01
N LYS A 70 -3.91 -14.79 -15.01
CA LYS A 70 -4.25 -16.22 -15.01
C LYS A 70 -5.76 -16.43 -14.94
N GLU A 71 -6.45 -15.73 -14.05
CA GLU A 71 -7.90 -15.83 -13.92
C GLU A 71 -8.62 -15.42 -15.22
N VAL A 72 -8.18 -14.34 -15.87
CA VAL A 72 -8.71 -13.93 -17.17
C VAL A 72 -8.49 -14.99 -18.24
N ALA A 73 -7.33 -15.65 -18.27
CA ALA A 73 -7.07 -16.73 -19.21
C ALA A 73 -7.97 -17.94 -18.95
N ASP A 74 -8.14 -18.33 -17.69
CA ASP A 74 -8.98 -19.46 -17.28
C ASP A 74 -10.47 -19.18 -17.58
N LEU A 75 -10.95 -17.96 -17.31
CA LEU A 75 -12.31 -17.55 -17.63
C LEU A 75 -12.55 -17.50 -19.14
N LYS A 76 -11.60 -16.97 -19.93
CA LYS A 76 -11.68 -16.99 -21.39
C LYS A 76 -11.75 -18.42 -21.93
N ALA A 77 -10.95 -19.34 -21.39
CA ALA A 77 -10.98 -20.74 -21.77
C ALA A 77 -12.30 -21.42 -21.39
N GLN A 78 -12.91 -21.03 -20.26
CA GLN A 78 -14.24 -21.50 -19.88
C GLN A 78 -15.32 -20.96 -20.80
N ILE A 79 -15.32 -19.67 -21.12
CA ILE A 79 -16.26 -19.06 -22.07
C ILE A 79 -16.18 -19.76 -23.42
N ALA A 80 -14.97 -19.99 -23.95
CA ALA A 80 -14.78 -20.70 -25.21
C ALA A 80 -15.31 -22.15 -25.21
N LYS A 81 -15.41 -22.80 -24.03
CA LYS A 81 -16.07 -24.12 -23.90
C LYS A 81 -17.59 -24.02 -23.91
N PHE A 82 -18.15 -22.95 -23.38
CA PHE A 82 -19.61 -22.74 -23.32
C PHE A 82 -20.18 -22.20 -24.63
N ASP A 83 -19.39 -21.39 -25.35
CA ASP A 83 -19.74 -20.75 -26.61
C ASP A 83 -18.64 -21.03 -27.66
N ALA A 84 -18.51 -22.29 -28.06
CA ALA A 84 -17.50 -22.73 -29.03
C ALA A 84 -17.72 -22.12 -30.43
N ASP A 85 -18.98 -21.78 -30.75
CA ASP A 85 -19.40 -21.28 -32.06
C ASP A 85 -19.45 -19.74 -32.11
N GLY A 86 -19.29 -19.06 -30.97
CA GLY A 86 -19.31 -17.60 -30.85
C GLY A 86 -20.70 -16.98 -31.05
N ASP A 87 -21.77 -17.76 -30.86
CA ASP A 87 -23.16 -17.35 -31.11
C ASP A 87 -23.87 -16.81 -29.86
N GLY A 88 -23.16 -16.76 -28.73
CA GLY A 88 -23.65 -16.27 -27.45
C GLY A 88 -24.65 -17.21 -26.77
N LYS A 89 -24.87 -18.43 -27.28
CA LYS A 89 -25.77 -19.41 -26.66
C LYS A 89 -24.97 -20.51 -25.95
N PRO A 90 -25.36 -20.88 -24.71
CA PRO A 90 -24.70 -21.96 -24.00
C PRO A 90 -24.99 -23.31 -24.68
N GLY A 91 -23.93 -24.02 -25.03
CA GLY A 91 -23.98 -25.33 -25.69
C GLY A 91 -23.82 -25.18 -27.20
N GLY A 92 -22.59 -25.41 -27.67
CA GLY A 92 -22.26 -25.44 -29.10
C GLY A 92 -23.30 -26.25 -29.86
N SER A 93 -23.96 -25.59 -30.81
CA SER A 93 -25.15 -26.12 -31.45
C SER A 93 -24.74 -27.31 -32.31
N LYS A 94 -24.98 -28.54 -31.81
CA LYS A 94 -24.96 -29.71 -32.67
C LYS A 94 -26.11 -29.55 -33.64
N ALA A 95 -25.83 -28.97 -34.82
CA ALA A 95 -26.78 -28.79 -35.90
C ALA A 95 -27.51 -30.12 -36.12
N GLY A 96 -28.78 -30.17 -35.75
CA GLY A 96 -29.63 -31.31 -36.05
C GLY A 96 -29.65 -31.49 -37.56
N SER A 97 -28.99 -32.55 -38.03
CA SER A 97 -29.10 -33.05 -39.39
C SER A 97 -30.58 -33.32 -39.66
N LYS A 98 -31.26 -32.39 -40.33
CA LYS A 98 -32.55 -32.66 -40.95
C LYS A 98 -32.25 -33.42 -42.24
N THR A 99 -32.23 -34.74 -42.13
CA THR A 99 -32.34 -35.66 -43.26
C THR A 99 -33.56 -35.25 -44.10
N GLN A 100 -33.31 -35.02 -45.39
CA GLN A 100 -34.33 -34.72 -46.39
C GLN A 100 -35.28 -35.90 -46.54
N ASN A 101 -36.58 -35.61 -46.66
CA ASN A 101 -37.57 -36.50 -47.30
C ASN A 101 -38.59 -35.64 -48.05
#